data_AF-X0JGF7-F1
#
_entry.id   AF-X0JGF7-F1
#
_cell.length_a   1.000
_cell.length_b   1.000
_cell.length_c   1.000
_cell.angle_alpha   90.00
_cell.angle_beta   90.00
_cell.angle_gamma   90.00
#
_symmetry.space_group_name_H-M   'P 1'
#
loop_
_entity.id
_entity.type
_entity.pdbx_description
1 polymer ?
#
loop_
_entity_poly.entity_id
_entity_poly.type
_entity_poly.pdbx_seq_one_letter_code
_entity_poly.pdbx_strand_id
1 'polypeptide(L)'
;MAEEAHRRYAEIMRDVELMIDDHISRQQDDTMLPSKLRMLIPTAGPFFTRLPLEAAFKYQDRKRYISSRRFVAPSFNDVRQILNSAQSMAVTNGSLQLATFDGDVTLYDDGFNLEPSSPVIPRLLDLLRKNIKIGIVTAAGYTSADRYYERLHGLLDAITESTDLDPIQKQNIVIMGGEANYLFEYSPSSPYKLAPVPRTQWLTPEMASWSDADITRLLDVAEGALRDCVNNLNLPAMIMRKDRAVGIIPKTPGTRIARESLEETVLVVQRILELSSLGSSEERPTKHRPNSPPIPPSVASQSRRVPFCAFNGGNDVFVDIGDKSWGVTVCQQWFGSKENGGAIRGENTLHVGDQFLSAGSNDFKARSVGTTAWIASPAETVELLDELADLMQKKLS
;
A
#
# COMPACT_ATOMS: atom_id res chain seq x y z
N MET A 1 -35.84 19.34 -2.21
CA MET A 1 -34.96 18.89 -1.11
C MET A 1 -33.78 18.08 -1.62
N ALA A 2 -34.00 16.97 -2.36
CA ALA A 2 -32.91 16.17 -2.92
C ALA A 2 -32.00 16.94 -3.89
N GLU A 3 -32.58 17.70 -4.83
CA GLU A 3 -31.79 18.54 -5.76
C GLU A 3 -30.94 19.60 -5.04
N GLU A 4 -31.50 20.22 -3.99
CA GLU A 4 -30.77 21.20 -3.19
C GLU A 4 -29.65 20.55 -2.37
N ALA A 5 -29.87 19.34 -1.82
CA ALA A 5 -28.83 18.57 -1.15
C ALA A 5 -27.72 18.15 -2.13
N HIS A 6 -28.08 17.73 -3.34
CA HIS A 6 -27.15 17.42 -4.42
C HIS A 6 -26.27 18.62 -4.76
N ARG A 7 -26.89 19.78 -5.00
CA ARG A 7 -26.18 21.03 -5.28
C ARG A 7 -25.17 21.37 -4.18
N ARG A 8 -25.60 21.34 -2.92
CA ARG A 8 -24.73 21.68 -1.78
C ARG A 8 -23.57 20.70 -1.58
N TYR A 9 -23.80 19.39 -1.70
CA TYR A 9 -22.73 18.42 -1.58
C TYR A 9 -21.73 18.52 -2.73
N ALA A 10 -22.20 18.78 -3.96
CA ALA A 10 -21.32 19.05 -5.09
C ALA A 10 -20.46 20.31 -4.86
N GLU A 11 -21.04 21.39 -4.35
CA GLU A 11 -20.32 22.62 -4.00
C GLU A 11 -19.24 22.38 -2.94
N ILE A 12 -19.56 21.65 -1.86
CA ILE A 12 -18.58 21.29 -0.82
C ILE A 12 -17.42 20.48 -1.41
N MET A 13 -17.72 19.50 -2.26
CA MET A 13 -16.70 18.67 -2.90
C MET A 13 -15.79 19.49 -3.81
N ARG A 14 -16.36 20.45 -4.55
CA ARG A 14 -15.58 21.41 -5.36
C ARG A 14 -14.68 22.29 -4.50
N ASP A 15 -15.16 22.78 -3.36
CA ASP A 15 -14.35 23.61 -2.46
C ASP A 15 -13.15 22.82 -1.89
N VAL A 16 -13.36 21.54 -1.55
CA VAL A 16 -12.28 20.64 -1.11
C VAL A 16 -11.30 20.35 -2.27
N GLU A 17 -11.81 20.14 -3.48
CA GLU A 17 -10.99 19.95 -4.68
C GLU A 17 -10.05 21.15 -4.91
N LEU A 18 -10.55 22.38 -4.79
CA LEU A 18 -9.72 23.59 -4.90
C LEU A 18 -8.67 23.70 -3.78
N MET A 19 -8.98 23.23 -2.57
CA MET A 19 -8.00 23.16 -1.47
C MET A 19 -6.90 22.14 -1.73
N ILE A 20 -7.22 21.03 -2.40
CA ILE A 20 -6.24 20.03 -2.82
C ILE A 20 -5.36 20.59 -3.95
N ASP A 21 -5.94 21.31 -4.90
CA ASP A 21 -5.17 21.96 -5.96
C ASP A 21 -4.16 22.99 -5.42
N ASP A 22 -4.56 23.82 -4.45
CA ASP A 22 -3.64 24.73 -3.73
C ASP A 22 -2.57 23.96 -2.94
N HIS A 23 -2.91 22.78 -2.40
CA HIS A 23 -1.93 21.94 -1.73
C HIS A 23 -0.90 21.39 -2.73
N ILE A 24 -1.33 20.88 -3.88
CA ILE A 24 -0.45 20.36 -4.94
C ILE A 24 0.49 21.45 -5.47
N SER A 25 0.00 22.66 -5.72
CA SER A 25 0.85 23.75 -6.22
C SER A 25 1.94 24.13 -5.23
N ARG A 26 1.65 24.05 -3.92
CA ARG A 26 2.61 24.32 -2.84
C ARG A 26 3.51 23.15 -2.50
N GLN A 27 3.18 21.92 -2.90
CA GLN A 27 4.05 20.75 -2.68
C GLN A 27 5.41 20.88 -3.40
N GLN A 28 5.48 21.68 -4.47
CA GLN A 28 6.69 21.91 -5.26
C GLN A 28 7.43 23.20 -4.86
N ASP A 29 6.80 24.05 -4.06
CA ASP A 29 7.35 25.32 -3.61
C ASP A 29 8.01 25.15 -2.24
N ASP A 30 9.29 25.52 -2.11
CA ASP A 30 10.03 25.55 -0.84
C ASP A 30 9.60 26.73 0.08
N THR A 31 8.35 27.18 -0.07
CA THR A 31 7.79 28.27 0.71
C THR A 31 7.56 27.81 2.15
N MET A 32 7.95 28.65 3.12
CA MET A 32 7.82 28.32 4.54
C MET A 32 6.37 28.24 5.06
N LEU A 33 5.36 28.59 4.25
CA LEU A 33 3.97 28.65 4.69
C LEU A 33 3.19 27.41 4.25
N PRO A 34 2.59 26.64 5.18
CA PRO A 34 1.79 25.48 4.84
C PRO A 34 0.53 25.89 4.07
N SER A 35 0.12 25.06 3.11
CA SER A 35 -1.21 25.18 2.46
C SER A 35 -2.33 25.17 3.50
N LYS A 36 -3.51 25.72 3.14
CA LYS A 36 -4.70 25.64 4.00
C LYS A 36 -5.07 24.20 4.37
N LEU A 37 -4.98 23.27 3.42
CA LEU A 37 -5.27 21.85 3.65
C LEU A 37 -4.35 21.26 4.72
N ARG A 38 -3.04 21.49 4.62
CA ARG A 38 -2.04 21.03 5.59
C ARG A 38 -2.24 21.63 6.99
N MET A 39 -2.72 22.87 7.08
CA MET A 39 -3.05 23.48 8.37
C MET A 39 -4.25 22.81 9.05
N LEU A 40 -5.28 22.45 8.27
CA LEU A 40 -6.50 21.81 8.77
C LEU A 40 -6.30 20.32 9.03
N ILE A 41 -5.50 19.66 8.19
CA ILE A 41 -5.21 18.24 8.25
C ILE A 41 -3.69 18.05 8.17
N PRO A 42 -2.95 18.17 9.29
CA PRO A 42 -1.49 18.02 9.32
C PRO A 42 -1.00 16.65 8.84
N THR A 43 -1.86 15.64 8.87
CA THR A 43 -1.60 14.27 8.42
C THR A 43 -1.93 14.04 6.94
N ALA A 44 -2.38 15.06 6.20
CA ALA A 44 -2.56 14.98 4.76
C ALA A 44 -1.21 14.70 4.10
N GLY A 45 -1.13 13.59 3.37
CA GLY A 45 0.05 13.21 2.59
C GLY A 45 0.15 14.01 1.28
N PRO A 46 1.15 13.69 0.44
CA PRO A 46 1.23 14.25 -0.90
C PRO A 46 0.03 13.83 -1.75
N PHE A 47 -0.39 14.70 -2.66
CA PHE A 47 -1.31 14.37 -3.74
C PHE A 47 -0.53 14.37 -5.05
N PHE A 48 -0.70 13.31 -5.84
CA PHE A 48 0.01 13.13 -7.12
C PHE A 48 -0.81 13.63 -8.31
N THR A 49 -2.12 13.71 -8.15
CA THR A 49 -3.05 14.10 -9.19
C THR A 49 -4.08 15.08 -8.63
N ARG A 50 -4.65 15.91 -9.51
CA ARG A 50 -5.85 16.68 -9.18
C ARG A 50 -7.01 15.70 -8.98
N LEU A 51 -7.81 15.90 -7.93
CA LEU A 51 -8.94 15.02 -7.63
C LEU A 51 -10.25 15.70 -8.03
N PRO A 52 -10.94 15.26 -9.09
CA PRO A 52 -12.20 15.84 -9.55
C PRO A 52 -13.37 15.43 -8.62
N LEU A 53 -13.33 15.88 -7.36
CA LEU A 53 -14.26 15.49 -6.30
C LEU A 53 -15.71 15.86 -6.63
N GLU A 54 -15.95 17.01 -7.27
CA GLU A 54 -17.31 17.38 -7.69
C GLU A 54 -17.88 16.36 -8.68
N ALA A 55 -17.08 15.98 -9.68
CA ALA A 55 -17.48 15.02 -10.70
C ALA A 55 -17.65 13.60 -10.11
N ALA A 56 -16.73 13.20 -9.22
CA ALA A 56 -16.78 11.93 -8.52
C ALA A 56 -18.01 11.83 -7.60
N PHE A 57 -18.34 12.91 -6.88
CA PHE A 57 -19.57 12.98 -6.10
C PHE A 57 -20.80 12.82 -6.99
N LYS A 58 -20.90 13.58 -8.08
CA LYS A 58 -22.01 13.47 -9.04
C LYS A 58 -22.14 12.06 -9.61
N TYR A 59 -21.02 11.38 -9.83
CA TYR A 59 -21.00 10.00 -10.30
C TYR A 59 -21.53 9.02 -9.26
N GLN A 60 -21.03 9.08 -8.02
CA GLN A 60 -21.48 8.21 -6.93
C GLN A 60 -22.92 8.50 -6.51
N ASP A 61 -23.35 9.76 -6.52
CA ASP A 61 -24.72 10.14 -6.19
C ASP A 61 -25.74 9.57 -7.17
N ARG A 62 -25.40 9.47 -8.47
CA ARG A 62 -26.27 8.79 -9.46
C ARG A 62 -26.45 7.30 -9.19
N LYS A 63 -25.44 6.65 -8.60
CA LYS A 63 -25.47 5.20 -8.29
C LYS A 63 -26.12 4.92 -6.94
N ARG A 64 -25.75 5.72 -5.93
CA ARG A 64 -26.03 5.46 -4.50
C ARG A 64 -27.10 6.39 -3.91
N TYR A 65 -27.62 7.32 -4.71
CA TYR A 65 -28.69 8.26 -4.34
C TYR A 65 -28.42 8.95 -3.00
N ILE A 66 -27.17 9.39 -2.78
CA ILE A 66 -26.67 9.96 -1.54
C ILE A 66 -27.52 11.14 -1.11
N SER A 67 -27.74 12.10 -2.01
CA SER A 67 -28.54 13.31 -1.78
C SER A 67 -30.05 13.07 -1.69
N SER A 68 -30.53 11.90 -2.11
CA SER A 68 -31.95 11.56 -2.06
C SER A 68 -32.38 10.97 -0.72
N ARG A 69 -31.43 10.58 0.14
CA ARG A 69 -31.72 10.06 1.48
C ARG A 69 -32.35 11.15 2.36
N ARG A 70 -33.40 10.79 3.09
CA ARG A 70 -34.13 11.72 3.98
C ARG A 70 -33.66 11.70 5.42
N PHE A 71 -33.18 10.55 5.90
CA PHE A 71 -32.91 10.31 7.33
C PHE A 71 -31.46 9.92 7.61
N VAL A 72 -30.68 9.66 6.56
CA VAL A 72 -29.29 9.18 6.68
C VAL A 72 -28.42 10.14 5.89
N ALA A 73 -27.53 10.84 6.58
CA ALA A 73 -26.51 11.69 5.96
C ALA A 73 -25.47 10.86 5.18
N PRO A 74 -24.63 11.49 4.35
CA PRO A 74 -23.47 10.82 3.78
C PRO A 74 -22.60 10.19 4.87
N SER A 75 -22.30 8.90 4.71
CA SER A 75 -21.50 8.11 5.63
C SER A 75 -20.01 8.20 5.29
N PHE A 76 -19.17 7.68 6.18
CA PHE A 76 -17.75 7.47 5.91
C PHE A 76 -17.51 6.70 4.61
N ASN A 77 -18.26 5.61 4.39
CA ASN A 77 -18.14 4.80 3.18
C ASN A 77 -18.57 5.55 1.93
N ASP A 78 -19.57 6.45 2.02
CA ASP A 78 -19.94 7.29 0.87
C ASP A 78 -18.78 8.21 0.46
N VAL A 79 -18.14 8.87 1.42
CA VAL A 79 -16.99 9.74 1.16
C VAL A 79 -15.79 8.95 0.64
N ARG A 80 -15.52 7.77 1.21
CA ARG A 80 -14.47 6.85 0.72
C ARG A 80 -14.69 6.46 -0.74
N GLN A 81 -15.91 6.09 -1.12
CA GLN A 81 -16.22 5.73 -2.50
C GLN A 81 -16.13 6.94 -3.46
N ILE A 82 -16.50 8.14 -3.00
CA ILE A 82 -16.29 9.38 -3.79
C ILE A 82 -14.80 9.63 -4.02
N LEU A 83 -13.96 9.45 -3.00
CA LEU A 83 -12.51 9.61 -3.13
C LEU A 83 -11.92 8.54 -4.07
N ASN A 84 -12.36 7.29 -3.98
CA ASN A 84 -11.94 6.22 -4.90
C ASN A 84 -12.30 6.55 -6.36
N SER A 85 -13.52 7.04 -6.61
CA SER A 85 -13.92 7.51 -7.94
C SER A 85 -13.08 8.69 -8.42
N ALA A 86 -12.79 9.65 -7.55
CA ALA A 86 -11.95 10.79 -7.92
C ALA A 86 -10.53 10.35 -8.31
N GLN A 87 -9.93 9.44 -7.54
CA GLN A 87 -8.63 8.85 -7.87
C GLN A 87 -8.68 8.10 -9.20
N SER A 88 -9.71 7.28 -9.42
CA SER A 88 -9.91 6.53 -10.67
C SER A 88 -10.00 7.47 -11.87
N MET A 89 -10.84 8.51 -11.79
CA MET A 89 -10.95 9.55 -12.83
C MET A 89 -9.63 10.27 -13.07
N ALA A 90 -8.87 10.56 -12.01
CA ALA A 90 -7.61 11.28 -12.09
C ALA A 90 -6.52 10.46 -12.79
N VAL A 91 -6.34 9.18 -12.41
CA VAL A 91 -5.30 8.32 -13.02
C VAL A 91 -5.64 7.92 -14.45
N THR A 92 -6.93 7.78 -14.80
CA THR A 92 -7.31 7.52 -16.20
C THR A 92 -7.03 8.71 -17.10
N ASN A 93 -7.21 9.94 -16.60
CA ASN A 93 -6.84 11.16 -17.33
C ASN A 93 -5.31 11.38 -17.38
N GLY A 94 -4.58 10.84 -16.40
CA GLY A 94 -3.13 10.95 -16.25
C GLY A 94 -2.32 9.83 -16.92
N SER A 95 -2.95 8.91 -17.67
CA SER A 95 -2.36 7.68 -18.22
C SER A 95 -1.80 6.73 -17.13
N LEU A 96 -2.70 5.99 -16.48
CA LEU A 96 -2.36 4.89 -15.58
C LEU A 96 -1.38 3.92 -16.27
N GLN A 97 -0.23 3.66 -15.64
CA GLN A 97 0.80 2.74 -16.13
C GLN A 97 0.97 1.54 -15.19
N LEU A 98 0.80 1.73 -13.88
CA LEU A 98 0.98 0.69 -12.88
C LEU A 98 -0.25 0.65 -11.95
N ALA A 99 -0.87 -0.52 -11.84
CA ALA A 99 -1.80 -0.83 -10.77
C ALA A 99 -1.13 -1.79 -9.79
N THR A 100 -1.12 -1.45 -8.50
CA THR A 100 -0.66 -2.36 -7.45
C THR A 100 -1.82 -2.76 -6.57
N PHE A 101 -1.81 -4.00 -6.10
CA PHE A 101 -2.88 -4.58 -5.32
C PHE A 101 -2.30 -5.21 -4.07
N ASP A 102 -2.92 -4.97 -2.93
CA ASP A 102 -2.75 -5.86 -1.78
C ASP A 102 -3.35 -7.25 -2.06
N GLY A 103 -2.95 -8.24 -1.29
CA GLY A 103 -3.49 -9.60 -1.34
C GLY A 103 -4.80 -9.73 -0.57
N ASP A 104 -4.69 -9.97 0.74
CA ASP A 104 -5.81 -10.24 1.63
C ASP A 104 -6.82 -9.08 1.67
N VAL A 105 -8.11 -9.41 1.73
CA VAL A 105 -9.25 -8.48 1.72
C VAL A 105 -9.38 -7.61 0.45
N THR A 106 -8.41 -7.70 -0.47
CA THR A 106 -8.35 -6.93 -1.72
C THR A 106 -8.61 -7.80 -2.95
N LEU A 107 -7.84 -8.87 -3.13
CA LEU A 107 -7.98 -9.80 -4.26
C LEU A 107 -8.81 -11.02 -3.90
N TYR A 108 -8.72 -11.44 -2.65
CA TYR A 108 -9.40 -12.59 -2.07
C TYR A 108 -9.73 -12.31 -0.60
N ASP A 109 -10.68 -13.07 -0.05
CA ASP A 109 -11.03 -12.95 1.36
C ASP A 109 -9.85 -13.32 2.27
N ASP A 110 -9.84 -12.78 3.49
CA ASP A 110 -8.75 -12.97 4.46
C ASP A 110 -8.40 -14.45 4.68
N GLY A 111 -7.16 -14.81 4.37
CA GLY A 111 -6.64 -16.18 4.51
C GLY A 111 -7.07 -17.16 3.41
N PHE A 112 -7.78 -16.70 2.38
CA PHE A 112 -8.14 -17.50 1.20
C PHE A 112 -7.15 -17.30 0.03
N ASN A 113 -7.41 -18.02 -1.06
CA ASN A 113 -6.65 -17.97 -2.30
C ASN A 113 -7.46 -17.28 -3.41
N LEU A 114 -6.78 -16.78 -4.43
CA LEU A 114 -7.38 -16.27 -5.65
C LEU A 114 -7.80 -17.44 -6.55
N GLU A 115 -9.01 -17.94 -6.34
CA GLU A 115 -9.56 -19.06 -7.12
C GLU A 115 -9.85 -18.68 -8.58
N PRO A 116 -9.75 -19.62 -9.55
CA PRO A 116 -9.98 -19.37 -10.97
C PRO A 116 -11.35 -18.74 -11.30
N SER A 117 -12.36 -19.00 -10.48
CA SER A 117 -13.71 -18.43 -10.64
C SER A 117 -13.84 -16.99 -10.16
N SER A 118 -12.79 -16.39 -9.60
CA SER A 118 -12.84 -15.05 -9.03
C SER A 118 -13.18 -14.00 -10.12
N PRO A 119 -14.20 -13.15 -9.89
CA PRO A 119 -14.58 -12.11 -10.84
C PRO A 119 -13.48 -11.04 -11.04
N VAL A 120 -12.50 -10.97 -10.13
CA VAL A 120 -11.35 -10.06 -10.21
C VAL A 120 -10.42 -10.44 -11.36
N ILE A 121 -10.21 -11.74 -11.62
CA ILE A 121 -9.22 -12.22 -12.60
C ILE A 121 -9.46 -11.65 -14.01
N PRO A 122 -10.66 -11.73 -14.61
CA PRO A 122 -10.89 -11.15 -15.93
C PRO A 122 -10.58 -9.64 -16.03
N ARG A 123 -10.73 -8.88 -14.93
CA ARG A 123 -10.40 -7.45 -14.88
C ARG A 123 -8.90 -7.21 -14.79
N LEU A 124 -8.17 -8.02 -14.02
CA LEU A 124 -6.71 -7.96 -14.00
C LEU A 124 -6.13 -8.30 -15.38
N LEU A 125 -6.67 -9.32 -16.06
CA LEU A 125 -6.28 -9.61 -17.45
C LEU A 125 -6.58 -8.44 -18.39
N ASP A 126 -7.68 -7.70 -18.16
CA ASP A 126 -8.01 -6.50 -18.96
C ASP A 126 -7.02 -5.35 -18.77
N LEU A 127 -6.48 -5.17 -17.55
CA LEU A 127 -5.37 -4.24 -17.31
C LEU A 127 -4.12 -4.65 -18.10
N LEU A 128 -3.74 -5.94 -18.06
CA LEU A 128 -2.59 -6.46 -18.81
C LEU A 128 -2.77 -6.29 -20.32
N ARG A 129 -3.98 -6.52 -20.86
CA ARG A 129 -4.30 -6.27 -22.29
C ARG A 129 -4.09 -4.81 -22.69
N LYS A 130 -4.25 -3.88 -21.75
CA LYS A 130 -4.04 -2.44 -21.97
C LYS A 130 -2.59 -2.01 -21.66
N ASN A 131 -1.69 -2.97 -21.47
CA ASN A 131 -0.28 -2.76 -21.09
C ASN A 131 -0.08 -2.08 -19.72
N ILE A 132 -1.12 -2.07 -18.86
CA ILE A 132 -0.97 -1.64 -17.47
C ILE A 132 -0.24 -2.74 -16.71
N LYS A 133 0.81 -2.35 -15.99
CA LYS A 133 1.61 -3.25 -15.17
C LYS A 133 0.88 -3.56 -13.88
N ILE A 134 1.05 -4.77 -13.37
CA ILE A 134 0.45 -5.25 -12.13
C ILE A 134 1.55 -5.58 -11.13
N GLY A 135 1.47 -4.98 -9.94
CA GLY A 135 2.27 -5.40 -8.78
C GLY A 135 1.37 -5.94 -7.68
N ILE A 136 1.52 -7.20 -7.29
CA ILE A 136 0.82 -7.73 -6.10
C ILE A 136 1.74 -7.52 -4.90
N VAL A 137 1.39 -6.59 -4.00
CA VAL A 137 2.21 -6.20 -2.85
C VAL A 137 1.56 -6.73 -1.57
N THR A 138 2.09 -7.81 -1.00
CA THR A 138 1.47 -8.53 0.11
C THR A 138 2.38 -8.58 1.34
N ALA A 139 1.76 -8.52 2.52
CA ALA A 139 2.42 -8.76 3.80
C ALA A 139 2.89 -10.23 3.95
N ALA A 140 2.32 -11.17 3.19
CA ALA A 140 2.79 -12.55 3.19
C ALA A 140 4.23 -12.63 2.66
N GLY A 141 5.18 -12.91 3.57
CA GLY A 141 6.60 -13.06 3.25
C GLY A 141 7.05 -14.53 3.23
N TYR A 142 7.10 -15.14 2.05
CA TYR A 142 7.65 -16.46 1.77
C TYR A 142 8.95 -16.33 0.98
N THR A 143 9.91 -17.21 1.23
CA THR A 143 11.17 -17.24 0.49
C THR A 143 11.08 -18.05 -0.81
N SER A 144 9.97 -18.76 -1.02
CA SER A 144 9.76 -19.70 -2.12
C SER A 144 8.47 -19.39 -2.89
N ALA A 145 8.48 -19.74 -4.18
CA ALA A 145 7.42 -19.41 -5.13
C ALA A 145 6.13 -20.25 -4.95
N ASP A 146 6.22 -21.46 -4.40
CA ASP A 146 5.12 -22.41 -4.23
C ASP A 146 3.97 -21.83 -3.40
N ARG A 147 4.29 -21.13 -2.31
CA ARG A 147 3.26 -20.52 -1.45
C ARG A 147 2.60 -19.30 -2.09
N TYR A 148 3.36 -18.49 -2.83
CA TYR A 148 2.76 -17.39 -3.61
C TYR A 148 1.86 -17.93 -4.71
N TYR A 149 2.27 -19.01 -5.37
CA TYR A 149 1.44 -19.69 -6.34
C TYR A 149 0.16 -20.22 -5.71
N GLU A 150 0.22 -20.90 -4.55
CA GLU A 150 -0.98 -21.36 -3.84
C GLU A 150 -2.01 -20.23 -3.64
N ARG A 151 -1.55 -19.05 -3.18
CA ARG A 151 -2.42 -17.87 -2.99
C ARG A 151 -2.94 -17.26 -4.30
N LEU A 152 -2.22 -17.40 -5.41
CA LEU A 152 -2.46 -16.66 -6.66
C LEU A 152 -2.71 -17.54 -7.89
N HIS A 153 -2.89 -18.85 -7.71
CA HIS A 153 -2.88 -19.84 -8.79
C HIS A 153 -3.93 -19.51 -9.87
N GLY A 154 -5.13 -19.10 -9.48
CA GLY A 154 -6.19 -18.74 -10.42
C GLY A 154 -5.78 -17.62 -11.38
N LEU A 155 -5.04 -16.61 -10.92
CA LEU A 155 -4.53 -15.54 -11.79
C LEU A 155 -3.34 -16.00 -12.64
N LEU A 156 -2.37 -16.70 -12.04
CA LEU A 156 -1.15 -17.12 -12.73
C LEU A 156 -1.44 -18.13 -13.84
N ASP A 157 -2.36 -19.06 -13.59
CA ASP A 157 -2.82 -20.03 -14.58
C ASP A 157 -3.63 -19.34 -15.67
N ALA A 158 -4.52 -18.40 -15.31
CA ALA A 158 -5.26 -17.62 -16.30
C ALA A 158 -4.35 -16.78 -17.23
N ILE A 159 -3.27 -16.20 -16.70
CA ILE A 159 -2.25 -15.51 -17.52
C ILE A 159 -1.54 -16.51 -18.44
N THR A 160 -1.20 -17.69 -17.93
CA THR A 160 -0.55 -18.76 -18.70
C THR A 160 -1.42 -19.20 -19.87
N GLU A 161 -2.68 -19.50 -19.60
CA GLU A 161 -3.67 -20.05 -20.54
C GLU A 161 -4.24 -19.01 -21.50
N SER A 162 -4.14 -17.72 -21.16
CA SER A 162 -4.69 -16.64 -22.01
C SER A 162 -4.10 -16.68 -23.43
N THR A 163 -4.98 -16.73 -24.42
CA THR A 163 -4.65 -16.58 -25.85
C THR A 163 -4.62 -15.12 -26.30
N ASP A 164 -5.15 -14.22 -25.46
CA ASP A 164 -5.39 -12.82 -25.80
C ASP A 164 -4.27 -11.90 -25.33
N LEU A 165 -3.41 -12.38 -24.41
CA LEU A 165 -2.24 -11.66 -23.95
C LEU A 165 -1.01 -12.06 -24.76
N ASP A 166 -0.31 -11.07 -25.30
CA ASP A 166 0.98 -11.31 -25.93
C ASP A 166 2.07 -11.64 -24.87
N PRO A 167 3.23 -12.19 -25.29
CA PRO A 167 4.29 -12.56 -24.36
C PRO A 167 4.84 -11.41 -23.50
N ILE A 168 4.80 -10.17 -23.98
CA ILE A 168 5.24 -8.98 -23.25
C ILE A 168 4.20 -8.64 -22.18
N GLN A 169 2.92 -8.67 -22.55
CA GLN A 169 1.80 -8.44 -21.63
C GLN A 169 1.76 -9.45 -20.49
N LYS A 170 2.05 -10.72 -20.77
CA LYS A 170 2.16 -11.76 -19.71
C LYS A 170 3.27 -11.48 -18.70
N GLN A 171 4.32 -10.76 -19.09
CA GLN A 171 5.42 -10.36 -18.20
C GLN A 171 5.15 -9.08 -17.40
N ASN A 172 4.03 -8.40 -17.64
CA ASN A 172 3.65 -7.17 -16.95
C ASN A 172 3.07 -7.42 -15.54
N ILE A 173 3.54 -8.46 -14.85
CA ILE A 173 3.15 -8.79 -13.48
C ILE A 173 4.36 -9.17 -12.62
N VAL A 174 4.40 -8.66 -11.39
CA VAL A 174 5.34 -9.08 -10.35
C VAL A 174 4.63 -9.26 -9.02
N ILE A 175 5.19 -10.13 -8.18
CA ILE A 175 4.74 -10.33 -6.80
C ILE A 175 5.82 -9.77 -5.87
N MET A 176 5.43 -8.81 -5.05
CA MET A 176 6.23 -8.26 -3.97
C MET A 176 5.72 -8.81 -2.63
N GLY A 177 6.50 -9.70 -2.05
CA GLY A 177 6.18 -10.40 -0.82
C GLY A 177 6.90 -9.87 0.42
N GLY A 178 6.28 -10.07 1.57
CA GLY A 178 6.78 -9.57 2.86
C GLY A 178 6.90 -8.05 2.85
N GLU A 179 5.88 -7.37 2.31
CA GLU A 179 5.78 -5.94 2.03
C GLU A 179 6.79 -5.40 0.99
N ALA A 180 8.08 -5.63 1.20
CA ALA A 180 9.16 -5.16 0.34
C ALA A 180 10.41 -6.07 0.39
N ASN A 181 10.25 -7.36 0.66
CA ASN A 181 11.37 -8.24 1.02
C ASN A 181 11.73 -9.32 -0.02
N TYR A 182 10.76 -9.73 -0.84
CA TYR A 182 10.93 -10.77 -1.85
C TYR A 182 10.21 -10.39 -3.15
N LEU A 183 10.96 -10.25 -4.24
CA LEU A 183 10.39 -10.01 -5.56
C LEU A 183 10.37 -11.31 -6.37
N PHE A 184 9.21 -11.61 -6.97
CA PHE A 184 9.04 -12.68 -7.93
C PHE A 184 8.53 -12.12 -9.25
N GLU A 185 9.11 -12.58 -10.35
CA GLU A 185 8.63 -12.30 -11.69
C GLU A 185 7.87 -13.49 -12.26
N TYR A 186 6.94 -13.21 -13.18
CA TYR A 186 6.25 -14.25 -13.90
C TYR A 186 7.22 -15.02 -14.82
N SER A 187 7.23 -16.34 -14.65
CA SER A 187 8.08 -17.26 -15.39
C SER A 187 7.26 -18.49 -15.79
N PRO A 188 6.71 -18.57 -17.01
CA PRO A 188 5.79 -19.64 -17.39
C PRO A 188 6.45 -21.03 -17.41
N SER A 189 7.78 -21.07 -17.56
CA SER A 189 8.61 -22.28 -17.51
C SER A 189 8.86 -22.80 -16.08
N SER A 190 8.64 -21.96 -15.06
CA SER A 190 8.75 -22.38 -13.66
C SER A 190 7.56 -23.27 -13.26
N PRO A 191 7.75 -24.30 -12.40
CA PRO A 191 6.66 -25.13 -11.90
C PRO A 191 5.50 -24.33 -11.29
N TYR A 192 5.83 -23.21 -10.64
CA TYR A 192 4.90 -22.35 -9.91
C TYR A 192 4.61 -21.03 -10.65
N LYS A 193 4.94 -20.96 -11.95
CA LYS A 193 4.78 -19.77 -12.81
C LYS A 193 5.50 -18.51 -12.32
N LEU A 194 6.35 -18.64 -11.31
CA LEU A 194 7.08 -17.56 -10.66
C LEU A 194 8.55 -17.94 -10.51
N ALA A 195 9.44 -16.96 -10.71
CA ALA A 195 10.86 -17.08 -10.46
C ALA A 195 11.30 -15.99 -9.46
N PRO A 196 12.09 -16.32 -8.42
CA PRO A 196 12.60 -15.33 -7.49
C PRO A 196 13.64 -14.44 -8.19
N VAL A 197 13.56 -13.13 -7.96
CA VAL A 197 14.52 -12.16 -8.47
C VAL A 197 15.55 -11.82 -7.37
N PRO A 198 16.86 -11.96 -7.64
CA PRO A 198 17.89 -11.60 -6.67
C PRO A 198 17.78 -10.14 -6.22
N ARG A 199 17.90 -9.88 -4.91
CA ARG A 199 17.77 -8.54 -4.29
C ARG A 199 18.63 -7.47 -4.97
N THR A 200 19.85 -7.82 -5.36
CA THR A 200 20.77 -6.90 -6.03
C THR A 200 20.24 -6.33 -7.35
N GLN A 201 19.20 -6.92 -7.93
CA GLN A 201 18.61 -6.47 -9.20
C GLN A 201 17.42 -5.50 -9.02
N TRP A 202 16.83 -5.41 -7.83
CA TRP A 202 15.58 -4.67 -7.64
C TRP A 202 15.53 -3.76 -6.42
N LEU A 203 16.47 -3.89 -5.46
CA LEU A 203 16.54 -2.97 -4.33
C LEU A 203 16.70 -1.54 -4.82
N THR A 204 15.91 -0.63 -4.25
CA THR A 204 16.12 0.80 -4.49
C THR A 204 17.48 1.24 -3.91
N PRO A 205 18.07 2.36 -4.37
CA PRO A 205 19.32 2.87 -3.81
C PRO A 205 19.26 3.08 -2.29
N GLU A 206 18.10 3.49 -1.77
CA GLU A 206 17.89 3.68 -0.34
C GLU A 206 17.81 2.34 0.39
N MET A 207 17.07 1.36 -0.13
CA MET A 207 17.00 0.01 0.46
C MET A 207 18.37 -0.66 0.52
N ALA A 208 19.17 -0.49 -0.53
CA ALA A 208 20.54 -1.01 -0.60
C ALA A 208 21.48 -0.34 0.42
N SER A 209 21.14 0.85 0.92
CA SER A 209 21.92 1.57 1.94
C SER A 209 21.63 1.13 3.38
N TRP A 210 20.57 0.34 3.59
CA TRP A 210 20.21 -0.18 4.91
C TRP A 210 21.23 -1.20 5.39
N SER A 211 21.84 -0.93 6.55
CA SER A 211 22.85 -1.79 7.17
C SER A 211 22.22 -3.09 7.67
N ASP A 212 22.77 -4.25 7.26
CA ASP A 212 22.36 -5.56 7.77
C ASP A 212 22.53 -5.67 9.29
N ALA A 213 23.52 -4.98 9.86
CA ALA A 213 23.71 -4.91 11.31
C ALA A 213 22.58 -4.12 11.99
N ASP A 214 22.04 -3.08 11.34
CA ASP A 214 20.97 -2.25 11.89
C ASP A 214 19.63 -2.98 11.79
N ILE A 215 19.40 -3.68 10.68
CA ILE A 215 18.27 -4.59 10.49
C ILE A 215 18.28 -5.69 11.56
N THR A 216 19.42 -6.34 11.77
CA THR A 216 19.55 -7.40 12.77
C THR A 216 19.22 -6.86 14.16
N ARG A 217 19.76 -5.70 14.54
CA ARG A 217 19.46 -5.06 15.82
C ARG A 217 17.97 -4.72 15.98
N LEU A 218 17.32 -4.18 14.94
CA LEU A 218 15.90 -3.86 14.97
C LEU A 218 15.07 -5.12 15.20
N LEU A 219 15.33 -6.17 14.42
CA LEU A 219 14.62 -7.43 14.54
C LEU A 219 14.89 -8.13 15.88
N ASP A 220 16.08 -7.99 16.48
CA ASP A 220 16.38 -8.53 17.82
C ASP A 220 15.57 -7.84 18.91
N VAL A 221 15.41 -6.51 18.82
CA VAL A 221 14.53 -5.75 19.72
C VAL A 221 13.07 -6.16 19.54
N ALA A 222 12.62 -6.29 18.30
CA ALA A 222 11.26 -6.76 17.98
C ALA A 222 11.03 -8.18 18.53
N GLU A 223 11.98 -9.08 18.37
CA GLU A 223 11.90 -10.45 18.87
C GLU A 223 11.84 -10.49 20.40
N GLY A 224 12.62 -9.65 21.09
CA GLY A 224 12.52 -9.47 22.54
C GLY A 224 11.11 -9.03 22.97
N ALA A 225 10.59 -7.98 22.34
CA ALA A 225 9.25 -7.47 22.62
C ALA A 225 8.15 -8.52 22.38
N LEU A 226 8.23 -9.26 21.26
CA LEU A 226 7.29 -10.33 20.95
C LEU A 226 7.34 -11.46 22.00
N ARG A 227 8.54 -11.86 22.46
CA ARG A 227 8.67 -12.88 23.51
C ARG A 227 8.03 -12.40 24.82
N ASP A 228 8.23 -11.14 25.17
CA ASP A 228 7.62 -10.55 26.37
C ASP A 228 6.08 -10.55 26.25
N CYS A 229 5.52 -10.19 25.10
CA CYS A 229 4.08 -10.27 24.84
C CYS A 229 3.55 -11.71 24.95
N VAL A 230 4.24 -12.68 24.34
CA VAL A 230 3.86 -14.11 24.41
C VAL A 230 3.81 -14.59 25.86
N ASN A 231 4.80 -14.23 26.68
CA ASN A 231 4.86 -14.63 28.08
C ASN A 231 3.81 -13.90 28.94
N ASN A 232 3.71 -12.58 28.81
CA ASN A 232 2.85 -11.74 29.66
C ASN A 232 1.37 -11.97 29.40
N LEU A 233 0.99 -12.22 28.13
CA LEU A 233 -0.38 -12.52 27.74
C LEU A 233 -0.67 -14.03 27.70
N ASN A 234 0.31 -14.87 28.02
CA ASN A 234 0.24 -16.33 27.94
C ASN A 234 -0.31 -16.83 26.59
N LEU A 235 0.20 -16.24 25.49
CA LEU A 235 -0.30 -16.55 24.15
C LEU A 235 0.09 -17.97 23.76
N PRO A 236 -0.80 -18.74 23.10
CA PRO A 236 -0.47 -20.05 22.57
C PRO A 236 0.30 -19.93 21.24
N ALA A 237 1.39 -19.16 21.27
CA ALA A 237 2.17 -18.78 20.09
C ALA A 237 3.66 -19.13 20.27
N MET A 238 4.38 -19.17 19.16
CA MET A 238 5.83 -19.31 19.12
C MET A 238 6.44 -18.25 18.21
N ILE A 239 7.68 -17.85 18.52
CA ILE A 239 8.43 -16.90 17.70
C ILE A 239 8.84 -17.55 16.37
N MET A 240 8.71 -16.81 15.27
CA MET A 240 9.27 -17.13 13.96
C MET A 240 10.16 -15.98 13.48
N ARG A 241 11.46 -16.26 13.32
CA ARG A 241 12.45 -15.31 12.80
C ARG A 241 12.79 -15.62 11.34
N LYS A 242 12.79 -14.60 10.49
CA LYS A 242 13.25 -14.62 9.09
C LYS A 242 14.44 -13.65 8.95
N ASP A 243 14.99 -13.55 7.74
CA ASP A 243 16.12 -12.67 7.44
C ASP A 243 15.76 -11.17 7.50
N ARG A 244 14.53 -10.82 7.13
CA ARG A 244 14.00 -9.44 7.09
C ARG A 244 12.68 -9.28 7.85
N ALA A 245 12.34 -10.23 8.72
CA ALA A 245 11.12 -10.19 9.51
C ALA A 245 11.22 -11.01 10.80
N VAL A 246 10.39 -10.69 11.78
CA VAL A 246 10.18 -11.52 12.97
C VAL A 246 8.73 -11.43 13.42
N GLY A 247 8.15 -12.53 13.89
CA GLY A 247 6.76 -12.55 14.29
C GLY A 247 6.42 -13.67 15.26
N ILE A 248 5.14 -13.78 15.59
CA ILE A 248 4.58 -14.89 16.36
C ILE A 248 3.55 -15.62 15.53
N ILE A 249 3.57 -16.95 15.57
CA ILE A 249 2.58 -17.81 14.93
C ILE A 249 1.94 -18.73 15.96
N PRO A 250 0.72 -19.26 15.72
CA PRO A 250 0.11 -20.23 16.60
C PRO A 250 1.01 -21.46 16.78
N LYS A 251 1.20 -21.90 18.04
CA LYS A 251 2.09 -23.02 18.38
C LYS A 251 1.60 -24.36 17.81
N THR A 252 0.29 -24.52 17.70
CA THR A 252 -0.36 -25.70 17.14
C THR A 252 -1.24 -25.29 15.96
N PRO A 253 -1.23 -26.03 14.83
CA PRO A 253 -2.14 -25.79 13.72
C PRO A 253 -3.60 -25.76 14.18
N GLY A 254 -4.37 -24.78 13.71
CA GLY A 254 -5.78 -24.60 14.06
C GLY A 254 -6.03 -23.84 15.37
N THR A 255 -5.00 -23.57 16.18
CA THR A 255 -5.15 -22.66 17.33
C THR A 255 -5.43 -21.24 16.84
N ARG A 256 -6.45 -20.62 17.44
CA ARG A 256 -6.80 -19.21 17.22
C ARG A 256 -6.31 -18.36 18.38
N ILE A 257 -5.68 -17.24 18.06
CA ILE A 257 -5.31 -16.22 19.03
C ILE A 257 -6.38 -15.12 18.98
N ALA A 258 -6.81 -14.62 20.13
CA ALA A 258 -7.80 -13.55 20.18
C ALA A 258 -7.27 -12.30 19.47
N ARG A 259 -8.12 -11.66 18.66
CA ARG A 259 -7.73 -10.49 17.86
C ARG A 259 -7.17 -9.40 18.76
N GLU A 260 -7.83 -9.12 19.87
CA GLU A 260 -7.43 -8.10 20.85
C GLU A 260 -6.02 -8.35 21.40
N SER A 261 -5.63 -9.61 21.58
CA SER A 261 -4.27 -9.97 22.01
C SER A 261 -3.24 -9.75 20.92
N LEU A 262 -3.59 -9.96 19.64
CA LEU A 262 -2.74 -9.66 18.51
C LEU A 262 -2.59 -8.14 18.34
N GLU A 263 -3.68 -7.37 18.44
CA GLU A 263 -3.64 -5.89 18.39
C GLU A 263 -2.77 -5.32 19.52
N GLU A 264 -2.93 -5.80 20.77
CA GLU A 264 -2.08 -5.41 21.90
C GLU A 264 -0.60 -5.70 21.61
N THR A 265 -0.30 -6.89 21.06
CA THR A 265 1.06 -7.28 20.71
C THR A 265 1.66 -6.34 19.66
N VAL A 266 0.91 -6.00 18.60
CA VAL A 266 1.35 -5.04 17.57
C VAL A 266 1.66 -3.69 18.19
N LEU A 267 0.74 -3.14 18.99
CA LEU A 267 0.89 -1.81 19.59
C LEU A 267 2.09 -1.74 20.55
N VAL A 268 2.31 -2.78 21.36
CA VAL A 268 3.46 -2.87 22.27
C VAL A 268 4.77 -2.94 21.49
N VAL A 269 4.86 -3.82 20.50
CA VAL A 269 6.08 -4.00 19.70
C VAL A 269 6.40 -2.74 18.91
N GLN A 270 5.40 -2.13 18.27
CA GLN A 270 5.56 -0.86 17.56
C GLN A 270 6.09 0.22 18.51
N ARG A 271 5.51 0.35 19.71
CA ARG A 271 5.92 1.38 20.67
C ARG A 271 7.36 1.17 21.15
N ILE A 272 7.76 -0.06 21.41
CA ILE A 272 9.13 -0.40 21.83
C ILE A 272 10.12 -0.06 20.72
N LEU A 273 9.81 -0.41 19.47
CA LEU A 273 10.65 -0.10 18.32
C LEU A 273 10.79 1.41 18.10
N GLU A 274 9.69 2.16 18.18
CA GLU A 274 9.71 3.62 18.11
C GLU A 274 10.61 4.23 19.20
N LEU A 275 10.49 3.79 20.45
CA LEU A 275 11.30 4.30 21.57
C LEU A 275 12.78 3.91 21.45
N SER A 276 13.08 2.67 21.05
CA SER A 276 14.47 2.20 20.86
C SER A 276 15.17 2.96 19.74
N SER A 277 14.42 3.32 18.68
CA SER A 277 14.93 4.13 17.57
C SER A 277 15.25 5.56 18.02
N LEU A 278 14.50 6.11 18.98
CA LEU A 278 14.76 7.43 19.56
C LEU A 278 15.99 7.43 20.47
N GLY A 279 16.15 6.43 21.34
CA GLY A 279 17.29 6.29 22.25
C GLY A 279 18.64 6.03 21.56
N SER A 280 18.63 5.55 20.31
CA SER A 280 19.83 5.35 19.49
C SER A 280 20.42 6.65 18.92
N SER A 281 19.75 7.78 19.11
CA SER A 281 20.13 9.10 18.58
C SER A 281 20.98 9.92 19.56
N GLU A 282 21.32 9.39 20.75
CA GLU A 282 22.34 10.01 21.60
C GLU A 282 23.73 9.78 21.01
N GLU A 283 24.12 10.69 20.13
CA GLU A 283 25.50 10.83 19.70
C GLU A 283 26.41 11.04 20.90
N ARG A 284 27.44 10.18 20.99
CA ARG A 284 28.67 10.42 21.73
C ARG A 284 29.11 11.88 21.52
N PRO A 285 29.52 12.62 22.56
CA PRO A 285 29.92 14.02 22.41
C PRO A 285 31.16 14.10 21.53
N THR A 286 30.98 14.42 20.25
CA THR A 286 32.06 14.90 19.40
C THR A 286 32.46 16.28 19.90
N LYS A 287 33.72 16.44 20.30
CA LYS A 287 34.31 17.70 20.76
C LYS A 287 33.92 18.86 19.83
N HIS A 288 33.04 19.74 20.30
CA HIS A 288 32.62 20.94 19.58
C HIS A 288 33.84 21.84 19.29
N ARG A 289 33.99 22.23 18.02
CA ARG A 289 34.65 23.49 17.65
C ARG A 289 33.66 24.64 17.96
N PRO A 290 34.09 25.72 18.63
CA PRO A 290 33.22 26.86 18.88
C PRO A 290 33.12 27.69 17.59
N ASN A 291 31.93 28.23 17.31
CA ASN A 291 31.56 29.08 16.15
C ASN A 291 30.99 28.36 14.92
N SER A 292 29.88 27.65 15.08
CA SER A 292 28.93 27.46 13.97
C SER A 292 27.53 27.90 14.41
N PRO A 293 26.80 28.68 13.59
CA PRO A 293 25.46 29.15 13.94
C PRO A 293 24.48 27.98 14.01
N PRO A 294 23.40 28.10 14.83
CA PRO A 294 22.40 27.05 14.96
C PRO A 294 21.65 26.87 13.64
N ILE A 295 21.68 25.64 13.12
CA ILE A 295 20.94 25.23 11.92
C ILE A 295 19.47 25.01 12.34
N PRO A 296 18.47 25.56 11.64
CA PRO A 296 17.06 25.28 11.92
C PRO A 296 16.76 23.78 11.70
N PRO A 297 15.74 23.20 12.37
CA PRO A 297 15.40 21.79 12.20
C PRO A 297 14.68 21.61 10.86
N SER A 298 15.44 21.60 9.77
CA SER A 298 14.98 21.20 8.45
C SER A 298 16.02 20.28 7.79
N VAL A 299 15.53 19.09 7.43
CA VAL A 299 16.09 18.13 6.44
C VAL A 299 17.43 17.42 6.76
N ALA A 300 18.24 17.88 7.71
CA ALA A 300 19.61 17.34 7.89
C ALA A 300 19.82 16.24 8.96
N SER A 301 18.78 15.72 9.64
CA SER A 301 18.93 14.68 10.68
C SER A 301 18.01 13.47 10.54
N GLN A 302 17.57 13.12 9.32
CA GLN A 302 17.09 11.76 9.04
C GLN A 302 18.30 10.80 8.99
N SER A 303 18.94 10.58 10.13
CA SER A 303 19.93 9.54 10.28
C SER A 303 19.25 8.17 10.13
N ARG A 304 19.43 7.54 8.96
CA ARG A 304 19.71 6.10 8.81
C ARG A 304 18.82 5.12 9.61
N ARG A 305 17.52 5.38 9.76
CA ARG A 305 16.61 4.43 10.42
C ARG A 305 16.10 3.42 9.41
N VAL A 306 16.30 2.15 9.71
CA VAL A 306 15.72 1.05 8.95
C VAL A 306 14.20 1.12 9.12
N PRO A 307 13.42 1.26 8.04
CA PRO A 307 11.97 1.27 8.12
C PRO A 307 11.45 -0.10 8.51
N PHE A 308 10.31 -0.13 9.20
CA PHE A 308 9.64 -1.36 9.59
C PHE A 308 8.12 -1.16 9.60
N CYS A 309 7.39 -2.27 9.50
CA CYS A 309 5.96 -2.35 9.73
C CYS A 309 5.68 -3.46 10.74
N ALA A 310 4.90 -3.17 11.77
CA ALA A 310 4.37 -4.17 12.69
C ALA A 310 2.87 -4.29 12.44
N PHE A 311 2.35 -5.49 12.17
CA PHE A 311 0.95 -5.67 11.80
C PHE A 311 0.35 -6.96 12.34
N ASN A 312 -0.99 -6.95 12.46
CA ASN A 312 -1.81 -8.11 12.81
C ASN A 312 -2.24 -8.84 11.53
N GLY A 313 -1.80 -10.08 11.33
CA GLY A 313 -2.18 -10.92 10.19
C GLY A 313 -3.41 -11.80 10.42
N GLY A 314 -4.27 -11.43 11.38
CA GLY A 314 -5.54 -12.10 11.67
C GLY A 314 -5.42 -13.32 12.59
N ASN A 315 -4.30 -14.05 12.54
CA ASN A 315 -3.97 -15.11 13.50
C ASN A 315 -2.49 -15.18 13.89
N ASP A 316 -1.70 -14.20 13.45
CA ASP A 316 -0.29 -14.01 13.75
C ASP A 316 0.02 -12.51 13.85
N VAL A 317 1.23 -12.18 14.32
CA VAL A 317 1.78 -10.81 14.30
C VAL A 317 3.15 -10.86 13.69
N PHE A 318 3.45 -9.95 12.77
CA PHE A 318 4.77 -9.81 12.17
C PHE A 318 5.29 -8.38 12.27
N VAL A 319 6.60 -8.29 12.38
CA VAL A 319 7.40 -7.09 12.16
C VAL A 319 8.27 -7.35 10.93
N ASP A 320 7.97 -6.66 9.84
CA ASP A 320 8.71 -6.73 8.59
C ASP A 320 9.64 -5.50 8.46
N ILE A 321 10.81 -5.69 7.85
CA ILE A 321 11.64 -4.57 7.40
C ILE A 321 11.04 -3.98 6.12
N GLY A 322 10.87 -2.67 6.11
CA GLY A 322 10.12 -1.95 5.08
C GLY A 322 8.63 -1.84 5.40
N ASP A 323 7.89 -1.29 4.45
CA ASP A 323 6.43 -1.24 4.45
C ASP A 323 5.90 -1.27 3.00
N LYS A 324 4.59 -1.36 2.79
CA LYS A 324 4.00 -1.38 1.43
C LYS A 324 4.38 -0.18 0.55
N SER A 325 4.74 0.98 1.11
CA SER A 325 5.23 2.09 0.27
C SER A 325 6.55 1.75 -0.42
N TRP A 326 7.41 1.00 0.25
CA TRP A 326 8.63 0.45 -0.35
C TRP A 326 8.32 -0.59 -1.42
N GLY A 327 7.36 -1.47 -1.16
CA GLY A 327 6.92 -2.47 -2.14
C GLY A 327 6.39 -1.83 -3.43
N VAL A 328 5.50 -0.84 -3.30
CA VAL A 328 4.99 -0.05 -4.44
C VAL A 328 6.11 0.69 -5.16
N THR A 329 7.06 1.29 -4.42
CA THR A 329 8.22 1.98 -5.01
C THR A 329 9.11 1.02 -5.81
N VAL A 330 9.31 -0.21 -5.32
CA VAL A 330 10.04 -1.22 -6.08
C VAL A 330 9.30 -1.58 -7.35
N CYS A 331 7.97 -1.77 -7.32
CA CYS A 331 7.19 -2.01 -8.55
C CYS A 331 7.33 -0.84 -9.55
N GLN A 332 7.27 0.40 -9.08
CA GLN A 332 7.46 1.61 -9.89
C GLN A 332 8.84 1.62 -10.58
N GLN A 333 9.91 1.32 -9.84
CA GLN A 333 11.27 1.27 -10.36
C GLN A 333 11.50 0.07 -11.30
N TRP A 334 11.00 -1.10 -10.92
CA TRP A 334 11.16 -2.35 -11.66
C TRP A 334 10.58 -2.25 -13.07
N PHE A 335 9.35 -1.78 -13.20
CA PHE A 335 8.73 -1.63 -14.51
C PHE A 335 9.25 -0.38 -15.25
N GLY A 336 9.44 0.73 -14.55
CA GLY A 336 9.89 1.98 -15.18
C GLY A 336 11.30 1.89 -15.77
N SER A 337 12.23 1.22 -15.07
CA SER A 337 13.60 1.03 -15.54
C SER A 337 13.68 0.20 -16.84
N LYS A 338 12.74 -0.73 -17.05
CA LYS A 338 12.67 -1.57 -18.25
C LYS A 338 12.16 -0.85 -19.49
N GLU A 339 11.28 0.14 -19.34
CA GLU A 339 10.65 0.83 -20.49
C GLU A 339 11.27 2.19 -20.80
N ASN A 340 11.44 3.04 -19.79
CA ASN A 340 11.72 4.47 -20.00
C ASN A 340 13.03 4.96 -19.37
N GLY A 341 13.81 4.05 -18.76
CA GLY A 341 15.06 4.38 -18.06
C GLY A 341 14.87 5.16 -16.76
N GLY A 342 13.65 5.22 -16.21
CA GLY A 342 13.29 5.92 -14.97
C GLY A 342 12.01 5.34 -14.34
N ALA A 343 11.78 5.59 -13.05
CA ALA A 343 10.65 5.01 -12.31
C ALA A 343 9.28 5.49 -12.82
N ILE A 344 8.27 4.61 -12.79
CA ILE A 344 6.87 5.00 -12.98
C ILE A 344 6.49 5.95 -11.84
N ARG A 345 5.93 7.11 -12.17
CA ARG A 345 5.65 8.16 -11.20
C ARG A 345 4.36 7.87 -10.41
N GLY A 346 4.22 8.53 -9.25
CA GLY A 346 3.06 8.36 -8.37
C GLY A 346 1.72 8.73 -9.04
N GLU A 347 1.73 9.70 -9.96
CA GLU A 347 0.54 10.09 -10.75
C GLU A 347 0.12 9.05 -11.79
N ASN A 348 1.03 8.15 -12.17
CA ASN A 348 0.78 7.04 -13.09
C ASN A 348 0.58 5.71 -12.36
N THR A 349 0.51 5.75 -11.03
CA THR A 349 0.42 4.57 -10.16
C THR A 349 -0.85 4.62 -9.33
N LEU A 350 -1.66 3.56 -9.38
CA LEU A 350 -2.79 3.34 -8.47
C LEU A 350 -2.54 2.12 -7.59
N HIS A 351 -2.51 2.32 -6.28
CA HIS A 351 -2.54 1.23 -5.30
C HIS A 351 -3.99 0.95 -4.87
N VAL A 352 -4.35 -0.32 -4.76
CA VAL A 352 -5.66 -0.79 -4.28
C VAL A 352 -5.41 -1.68 -3.07
N GLY A 353 -5.95 -1.30 -1.91
CA GLY A 353 -5.73 -2.00 -0.65
C GLY A 353 -6.72 -1.62 0.44
N ASP A 354 -6.74 -2.38 1.54
CA ASP A 354 -7.64 -2.15 2.67
C ASP A 354 -6.94 -1.43 3.83
N GLN A 355 -7.47 -0.26 4.23
CA GLN A 355 -6.98 0.50 5.38
C GLN A 355 -7.81 0.29 6.66
N PHE A 356 -8.84 -0.59 6.66
CA PHE A 356 -9.67 -0.88 7.84
C PHE A 356 -9.02 -1.83 8.85
N LEU A 357 -8.10 -2.70 8.43
CA LEU A 357 -7.38 -3.59 9.34
C LEU A 357 -6.33 -2.78 10.13
N SER A 358 -6.73 -2.29 11.30
CA SER A 358 -6.03 -1.24 12.04
C SER A 358 -5.42 -1.71 13.38
N ALA A 359 -4.25 -2.34 13.30
CA ALA A 359 -3.04 -1.88 13.99
C ALA A 359 -1.85 -2.18 13.07
N GLY A 360 -1.05 -1.15 12.74
CA GLY A 360 0.05 -1.23 11.77
C GLY A 360 -0.19 -0.58 10.41
N SER A 361 -1.46 -0.50 9.97
CA SER A 361 -1.94 0.15 8.73
C SER A 361 -0.95 0.11 7.55
N ASN A 362 -0.63 -1.09 7.08
CA ASN A 362 0.37 -1.29 6.03
C ASN A 362 -0.04 -0.60 4.70
N ASP A 363 -1.31 -0.65 4.28
CA ASP A 363 -1.78 0.02 3.04
C ASP A 363 -1.80 1.54 3.14
N PHE A 364 -1.95 2.09 4.34
CA PHE A 364 -1.94 3.54 4.55
C PHE A 364 -0.61 4.16 4.12
N LYS A 365 0.49 3.41 4.18
CA LYS A 365 1.81 3.88 3.75
C LYS A 365 1.90 4.03 2.24
N ALA A 366 1.22 3.21 1.44
CA ALA A 366 1.28 3.27 -0.02
C ALA A 366 0.87 4.65 -0.59
N ARG A 367 0.00 5.39 0.11
CA ARG A 367 -0.44 6.73 -0.29
C ARG A 367 0.67 7.78 -0.30
N SER A 368 1.85 7.50 0.26
CA SER A 368 3.01 8.40 0.23
C SER A 368 3.80 8.32 -1.08
N VAL A 369 3.54 7.32 -1.93
CA VAL A 369 4.33 7.04 -3.15
C VAL A 369 3.48 6.90 -4.42
N GLY A 370 2.16 6.79 -4.29
CA GLY A 370 1.23 6.75 -5.42
C GLY A 370 -0.20 7.07 -5.02
N THR A 371 -1.08 7.22 -6.00
CA THR A 371 -2.52 7.32 -5.73
C THR A 371 -3.02 6.03 -5.09
N THR A 372 -4.06 6.10 -4.26
CA THR A 372 -4.56 4.92 -3.54
C THR A 372 -6.08 4.90 -3.51
N ALA A 373 -6.68 3.76 -3.87
CA ALA A 373 -8.08 3.45 -3.64
C ALA A 373 -8.21 2.56 -2.40
N TRP A 374 -9.06 2.98 -1.47
CA TRP A 374 -9.33 2.24 -0.24
C TRP A 374 -10.55 1.36 -0.43
N ILE A 375 -10.33 0.04 -0.49
CA ILE A 375 -11.37 -0.98 -0.59
C ILE A 375 -11.63 -1.63 0.77
N ALA A 376 -12.77 -2.31 0.91
CA ALA A 376 -13.10 -3.08 2.12
C ALA A 376 -13.40 -4.57 1.83
N SER A 377 -13.33 -4.98 0.56
CA SER A 377 -13.58 -6.36 0.14
C SER A 377 -13.16 -6.59 -1.32
N PRO A 378 -13.01 -7.86 -1.75
CA PRO A 378 -12.81 -8.20 -3.16
C PRO A 378 -13.94 -7.71 -4.07
N ALA A 379 -15.18 -7.61 -3.56
CA ALA A 379 -16.31 -7.09 -4.33
C ALA A 379 -16.13 -5.60 -4.67
N GLU A 380 -15.63 -4.80 -3.73
CA GLU A 380 -15.31 -3.39 -4.00
C GLU A 380 -14.13 -3.24 -4.98
N THR A 381 -13.16 -4.17 -4.97
CA THR A 381 -12.10 -4.22 -5.99
C THR A 381 -12.70 -4.46 -7.39
N VAL A 382 -13.69 -5.34 -7.53
CA VAL A 382 -14.40 -5.54 -8.81
C VAL A 382 -15.12 -4.26 -9.24
N GLU A 383 -15.87 -3.61 -8.34
CA GLU A 383 -16.57 -2.35 -8.64
C GLU A 383 -15.59 -1.26 -9.12
N LEU A 384 -14.44 -1.14 -8.46
CA LEU A 384 -13.39 -0.18 -8.81
C LEU A 384 -12.79 -0.49 -10.20
N LEU A 385 -12.48 -1.76 -10.48
CA LEU A 385 -11.90 -2.17 -11.76
C LEU A 385 -12.90 -2.01 -12.92
N ASP A 386 -14.18 -2.29 -12.69
CA ASP A 386 -15.24 -2.04 -13.67
C ASP A 386 -15.37 -0.52 -13.95
N GLU A 387 -15.29 0.32 -12.92
CA GLU A 387 -15.28 1.77 -13.08
C GLU A 387 -14.04 2.28 -13.84
N LEU A 388 -12.85 1.76 -13.54
CA LEU A 388 -11.63 2.07 -14.29
C LEU A 388 -11.76 1.66 -15.76
N ALA A 389 -12.30 0.47 -16.04
CA ALA A 389 -12.51 0.02 -17.41
C ALA A 389 -13.45 0.95 -18.18
N ASP A 390 -14.57 1.37 -17.58
CA ASP A 390 -15.52 2.32 -18.15
C ASP A 390 -14.86 3.68 -18.46
N LEU A 391 -14.05 4.19 -17.54
CA LEU A 391 -13.34 5.47 -17.68
C LEU A 391 -12.27 5.40 -18.76
N MET A 392 -11.57 4.26 -18.90
CA MET A 392 -10.56 4.07 -19.96
C MET A 392 -11.17 3.92 -21.36
N GLN A 393 -12.36 3.33 -21.48
CA GLN A 393 -13.07 3.23 -22.76
C GLN A 393 -13.65 4.58 -23.21
N LYS A 394 -14.13 5.37 -22.24
CA LYS A 394 -14.52 6.76 -22.46
C LYS A 394 -13.27 7.63 -22.57
N LYS A 395 -12.53 7.52 -23.67
CA LYS A 395 -11.66 8.63 -24.08
C LYS A 395 -12.55 9.89 -24.09
N LEU A 396 -12.31 10.79 -23.13
CA LEU A 396 -12.97 12.08 -23.06
C LEU A 396 -12.83 12.74 -24.43
N SER A 397 -13.95 12.81 -25.14
CA SER A 397 -14.12 13.56 -26.38
C SER A 397 -13.89 15.04 -26.15
#